data_AF-A0A958J4Z8-F1
#
_entry.id   AF-A0A958J4Z8-F1
#
_cell.length_a   1.000
_cell.length_b   1.000
_cell.length_c   1.000
_cell.angle_alpha   90.00
_cell.angle_beta   90.00
_cell.angle_gamma   90.00
#
_symmetry.space_group_name_H-M   'P 1'
#
loop_
_entity.id
_entity.type
_entity.pdbx_description
1 polymer ?
#
loop_
_entity_poly.entity_id
_entity_poly.type
_entity_poly.pdbx_seq_one_letter_code
_entity_poly.pdbx_strand_id
1 'polypeptide(L)' 'MNKIFVTGIGTGVGKSVVSAALVQALRANYWKPIQSGTIEGSDTETVASLVSNAS' A
#
# COMPACT_ATOMS: atom_id res chain seq x y z
N MET A 1 7.98 -7.85 -15.81
CA MET A 1 7.35 -7.44 -14.54
C MET A 1 7.34 -5.92 -14.49
N ASN A 2 6.16 -5.30 -14.38
CA ASN A 2 6.04 -3.85 -14.25
C ASN A 2 6.10 -3.47 -12.76
N LYS A 3 6.88 -2.44 -12.42
CA LYS A 3 7.01 -1.92 -11.05
C LYS A 3 6.41 -0.53 -10.99
N ILE A 4 5.52 -0.30 -10.03
CA ILE A 4 4.90 1.00 -9.78
C ILE A 4 5.39 1.48 -8.41
N PHE A 5 5.87 2.73 -8.35
CA PHE A 5 6.31 3.35 -7.11
C PHE A 5 5.32 4.45 -6.71
N VAL A 6 4.71 4.32 -5.55
CA VAL A 6 3.77 5.30 -5.00
C VAL A 6 4.51 6.19 -4.00
N THR A 7 4.61 7.48 -4.31
CA THR A 7 5.26 8.50 -3.47
C THR A 7 4.30 9.62 -3.11
N GLY A 8 4.62 10.41 -2.09
CA GLY A 8 3.81 11.56 -1.67
C GLY A 8 4.57 12.44 -0.68
N ILE A 9 4.17 13.72 -0.61
CA ILE A 9 4.92 14.79 0.06
C ILE A 9 4.76 14.84 1.58
N GLY A 10 3.93 13.97 2.17
CA GLY A 10 3.67 13.99 3.60
C GLY A 10 3.13 12.67 4.15
N THR A 11 3.04 12.58 5.47
CA THR A 11 2.34 11.50 6.19
C THR A 11 0.82 11.72 6.08
N GLY A 12 0.04 10.64 6.04
CA GLY A 12 -1.43 10.73 5.97
C GLY A 12 -2.04 11.18 4.64
N VAL A 13 -1.24 11.54 3.62
CA VAL A 13 -1.73 12.03 2.32
C VAL A 13 -2.42 10.98 1.42
N GLY A 14 -2.70 9.78 1.93
CA GLY A 14 -3.45 8.73 1.20
C GLY A 14 -2.63 7.72 0.38
N LYS A 15 -1.29 7.67 0.54
CA LYS A 15 -0.42 6.75 -0.21
C LYS A 15 -0.84 5.27 -0.10
N SER A 16 -1.21 4.81 1.09
CA SER A 16 -1.62 3.41 1.32
C SER A 16 -2.95 3.09 0.65
N VAL A 17 -3.89 4.05 0.62
CA VAL A 17 -5.19 3.90 -0.08
C VAL A 17 -4.98 3.80 -1.60
N VAL A 18 -4.14 4.68 -2.17
CA VAL A 18 -3.79 4.62 -3.59
C VAL A 18 -3.08 3.30 -3.93
N SER A 19 -2.18 2.84 -3.05
CA SER A 19 -1.51 1.54 -3.21
C SER A 19 -2.50 0.38 -3.21
N ALA A 20 -3.48 0.37 -2.29
CA ALA A 20 -4.54 -0.63 -2.26
C ALA A 20 -5.38 -0.64 -3.54
N ALA A 21 -5.75 0.54 -4.05
CA ALA A 21 -6.49 0.65 -5.30
C ALA A 21 -5.72 0.05 -6.50
N LEU A 22 -4.41 0.33 -6.59
CA LEU A 22 -3.55 -0.23 -7.62
C LEU A 22 -3.40 -1.75 -7.48
N VAL A 23 -3.18 -2.24 -6.25
CA VAL A 23 -3.10 -3.68 -5.95
C VAL A 23 -4.38 -4.40 -6.37
N GLN A 24 -5.55 -3.87 -5.99
CA GLN A 24 -6.84 -4.44 -6.33
C GLN A 24 -7.09 -4.43 -7.85
N ALA A 25 -6.88 -3.30 -8.51
CA ALA A 25 -7.16 -3.14 -9.94
C ALA A 25 -6.22 -3.98 -10.82
N LEU A 26 -4.95 -4.11 -10.42
CA LEU A 26 -3.92 -4.76 -11.22
C LEU A 26 -3.62 -6.20 -10.80
N ARG A 27 -4.25 -6.69 -9.71
CA ARG A 27 -3.89 -7.98 -9.06
C ARG A 27 -2.39 -8.07 -8.79
N ALA A 28 -1.81 -6.98 -8.30
CA ALA A 28 -0.38 -6.86 -8.06
C ALA A 28 -0.04 -7.23 -6.60
N ASN A 29 1.23 -7.56 -6.33
CA ASN A 29 1.70 -7.71 -4.97
C ASN A 29 2.13 -6.36 -4.39
N TYR A 30 1.70 -6.07 -3.16
CA TYR A 30 2.20 -4.92 -2.40
C TYR A 30 3.55 -5.24 -1.77
N TRP A 31 4.52 -4.34 -1.87
CA TRP A 31 5.83 -4.52 -1.26
C TRP A 31 6.32 -3.21 -0.62
N LYS A 32 6.58 -3.28 0.68
CA LYS A 32 7.21 -2.19 1.43
C LYS A 32 8.18 -2.79 2.46
N PRO A 33 9.50 -2.80 2.18
CA PRO A 33 10.48 -3.52 3.00
C PRO A 33 10.76 -2.83 4.32
N ILE A 34 10.66 -1.50 4.34
CA ILE A 34 10.95 -0.67 5.51
C ILE A 34 9.70 0.18 5.77
N GLN A 35 9.14 0.01 6.97
CA GLN A 35 8.02 0.79 7.47
C GLN A 35 8.48 1.55 8.72
N SER A 36 8.15 2.84 8.78
CA SER A 36 8.30 3.68 9.96
C SER A 36 6.92 4.14 10.44
N GLY A 37 6.81 4.55 11.71
CA GLY A 37 5.55 5.11 12.25
C GLY A 37 4.45 4.06 12.51
N THR A 38 4.79 2.90 13.04
CA THR A 38 3.87 1.75 13.26
C THR A 38 2.86 1.92 14.40
N ILE A 39 2.89 3.03 15.14
CA ILE A 39 1.98 3.29 16.28
C ILE A 39 0.51 3.36 15.81
N GLU A 40 0.28 3.77 14.55
CA GLU A 40 -1.04 3.89 13.93
C GLU A 40 -1.42 2.67 13.06
N GLY A 41 -0.60 1.62 13.06
CA GLY A 41 -0.71 0.46 12.17
C GLY A 41 0.32 0.47 11.03
N SER A 42 0.43 -0.63 10.28
CA SER A 42 1.34 -0.71 9.12
C SER A 42 0.63 -0.45 7.79
N ASP A 43 1.36 0.12 6.82
CA ASP A 43 0.85 0.28 5.46
C ASP A 43 0.45 -1.07 4.85
N THR A 44 1.17 -2.15 5.21
CA THR A 44 0.88 -3.51 4.74
C THR A 44 -0.47 -3.99 5.26
N GLU A 45 -0.75 -3.83 6.56
CA GLU A 45 -2.06 -4.16 7.14
C GLU A 45 -3.17 -3.32 6.51
N THR A 46 -2.93 -2.02 6.34
CA THR A 46 -3.90 -1.10 5.72
C THR A 46 -4.23 -1.56 4.31
N VAL A 47 -3.21 -1.81 3.48
CA VAL A 47 -3.42 -2.28 2.10
C VAL A 47 -4.14 -3.63 2.11
N ALA A 48 -3.71 -4.58 2.94
CA ALA A 48 -4.35 -5.90 3.04
C ALA A 48 -5.83 -5.81 3.46
N SER A 49 -6.17 -4.88 4.35
CA SER A 49 -7.56 -4.67 4.82
C SER A 49 -8.48 -4.06 3.76
N LEU A 50 -7.91 -3.40 2.75
CA LEU A 50 -8.64 -2.66 1.72
C LEU A 50 -8.76 -3.42 0.39
N VAL A 51 -8.17 -4.60 0.27
CA VAL A 51 -8.18 -5.41 -0.96
C VAL A 51 -8.86 -6.75 -0.71
N SER A 52 -9.60 -7.24 -1.70
CA SER A 52 -10.28 -8.55 -1.65
C SER A 52 -9.56 -9.62 -2.46
N ASN A 53 -8.64 -9.22 -3.32
CA ASN A 53 -7.81 -10.15 -4.06
C ASN A 53 -6.72 -10.66 -3.11
N ALA A 54 -6.70 -11.98 -2.88
CA ALA A 54 -5.61 -12.63 -2.17
C ALA A 54 -4.29 -12.32 -2.90
N SER A 55 -3.35 -11.71 -2.17
CA SER A 55 -1.99 -11.42 -2.65
C SER A 55 -1.08 -12.62 -2.46
#